data_AF-H8GPM5-F1
#
_entry.id   AF-H8GPM5-F1
#
_cell.length_a   1.000
_cell.length_b   1.000
_cell.length_c   1.000
_cell.angle_alpha   90.00
_cell.angle_beta   90.00
_cell.angle_gamma   90.00
#
_symmetry.space_group_name_H-M   'P 1'
#
loop_
_entity.id
_entity.type
_entity.pdbx_description
1 polymer ?
#
loop_
_entity_poly.entity_id
_entity_poly.type
_entity_poly.pdbx_seq_one_letter_code
_entity_poly.pdbx_strand_id
1 'polypeptide(L)' 'MNKDFWKTLYAWLETASLEEIKAKQQCVRQLLSESRDRDLKADIRRILRFMDAEILARAELANIMRLSMAH' A
#
# COMPACT_ATOMS: atom_id res chain seq x y z
N MET A 1 2.37 -15.78 -3.87
CA MET A 1 3.47 -14.78 -3.87
C MET A 1 4.60 -15.29 -3.00
N ASN A 2 5.87 -15.19 -3.45
CA ASN A 2 7.02 -15.71 -2.70
C ASN A 2 7.56 -14.70 -1.66
N LYS A 3 8.49 -15.15 -0.82
CA LYS A 3 9.09 -14.33 0.24
C LYS A 3 9.85 -13.10 -0.30
N ASP A 4 10.53 -13.25 -1.42
CA ASP A 4 11.32 -12.17 -2.04
C ASP A 4 10.43 -11.05 -2.53
N PHE A 5 9.28 -11.37 -3.13
CA PHE A 5 8.27 -10.40 -3.53
C PHE A 5 7.82 -9.54 -2.35
N TRP A 6 7.51 -10.16 -1.20
CA TRP A 6 7.09 -9.41 -0.02
C TRP A 6 8.20 -8.49 0.49
N LYS A 7 9.45 -8.96 0.50
CA LYS A 7 10.61 -8.14 0.90
C LYS A 7 10.77 -6.92 -0.02
N THR A 8 10.65 -7.12 -1.33
CA THR A 8 10.70 -6.02 -2.30
C THR A 8 9.54 -5.05 -2.12
N LEU A 9 8.32 -5.55 -1.87
CA LEU A 9 7.17 -4.69 -1.62
C LEU A 9 7.38 -3.80 -0.39
N TYR A 10 7.86 -4.35 0.72
CA TYR A 10 8.13 -3.55 1.93
C TYR A 10 9.23 -2.52 1.71
N ALA A 11 10.35 -2.92 1.11
CA ALA A 11 11.44 -1.99 0.79
C ALA A 11 10.98 -0.84 -0.13
N TRP A 12 10.08 -1.15 -1.07
CA TRP A 12 9.48 -0.13 -1.93
C TRP A 12 8.54 0.79 -1.13
N LEU A 13 7.68 0.25 -0.27
CA LEU A 13 6.78 1.06 0.56
C LEU A 13 7.54 2.04 1.46
N GLU A 14 8.72 1.67 1.97
CA GLU A 14 9.55 2.56 2.81
C GLU A 14 10.05 3.81 2.07
N THR A 15 10.20 3.74 0.75
CA THR A 15 10.83 4.79 -0.07
C THR A 15 9.88 5.49 -1.04
N ALA A 16 8.78 4.83 -1.41
CA ALA A 16 7.77 5.38 -2.31
C ALA A 16 7.08 6.59 -1.68
N SER A 17 6.73 7.58 -2.51
CA SER A 17 5.86 8.70 -2.14
C SER A 17 4.41 8.25 -1.99
N LEU A 18 3.60 9.07 -1.30
CA LEU A 18 2.18 8.78 -1.11
C LEU A 18 1.42 8.64 -2.44
N GLU A 19 1.74 9.48 -3.43
CA GLU A 19 1.10 9.47 -4.74
C GLU A 19 1.48 8.22 -5.55
N GLU A 20 2.73 7.77 -5.47
CA GLU A 20 3.15 6.50 -6.07
C GLU A 20 2.42 5.30 -5.46
N ILE A 21 2.22 5.30 -4.13
CA ILE A 21 1.47 4.24 -3.45
C ILE A 21 0.02 4.23 -3.93
N LYS A 22 -0.65 5.39 -4.00
CA LYS A 22 -2.03 5.49 -4.51
C LYS A 22 -2.15 5.05 -5.96
N ALA A 23 -1.26 5.50 -6.84
CA ALA A 23 -1.26 5.13 -8.25
C ALA A 23 -1.08 3.61 -8.42
N LYS A 24 -0.12 3.02 -7.69
CA LYS A 24 0.10 1.58 -7.73
C LYS A 24 -1.08 0.81 -7.15
N GLN A 25 -1.70 1.31 -6.08
CA GLN A 25 -2.88 0.71 -5.49
C GLN A 25 -4.02 0.63 -6.51
N GLN A 26 -4.24 1.67 -7.32
CA GLN A 26 -5.25 1.63 -8.39
C GLN A 26 -4.96 0.51 -9.40
N CYS A 27 -3.71 0.36 -9.85
CA CYS A 27 -3.33 -0.75 -10.73
C CYS A 27 -3.58 -2.12 -10.08
N VAL A 28 -3.27 -2.27 -8.79
CA VAL A 28 -3.49 -3.53 -8.05
C VAL A 28 -4.99 -3.83 -7.87
N ARG A 29 -5.83 -2.80 -7.66
CA ARG A 29 -7.29 -2.95 -7.64
C ARG A 29 -7.84 -3.41 -8.99
N GLN A 30 -7.33 -2.87 -10.08
CA GLN A 30 -7.69 -3.32 -11.42
C GLN A 30 -7.30 -4.79 -11.63
N LEU A 31 -6.06 -5.17 -11.28
CA LEU A 31 -5.60 -6.56 -11.35
C LEU A 31 -6.49 -7.51 -10.54
N LEU A 32 -6.96 -7.09 -9.36
CA LEU A 32 -7.89 -7.89 -8.55
C LEU A 32 -9.20 -8.18 -9.29
N SER A 33 -9.73 -7.17 -10.00
CA SER A 33 -10.99 -7.27 -10.73
C SER A 33 -10.89 -8.19 -11.95
N GLU A 34 -9.74 -8.17 -12.63
CA GLU A 34 -9.48 -8.95 -13.85
C GLU A 34 -9.07 -10.39 -13.57
N SER A 35 -8.46 -10.65 -12.39
CA SER A 35 -8.02 -11.99 -12.02
C SER A 35 -9.19 -12.97 -11.87
N ARG A 36 -8.99 -14.22 -12.30
CA ARG A 36 -9.94 -15.33 -12.08
C ARG A 36 -9.43 -16.33 -11.03
N ASP A 37 -8.15 -16.27 -10.70
CA ASP A 37 -7.47 -17.17 -9.77
C ASP A 37 -7.77 -16.76 -8.30
N ARG A 38 -8.28 -17.69 -7.51
CA ARG A 38 -8.67 -17.44 -6.11
C ARG A 38 -7.48 -17.20 -5.19
N ASP A 39 -6.38 -17.92 -5.39
CA ASP A 39 -5.19 -17.81 -4.55
C ASP A 39 -4.46 -16.51 -4.87
N LEU A 40 -4.34 -16.19 -6.16
CA LEU A 40 -3.82 -14.89 -6.60
C LEU A 40 -4.68 -13.74 -6.06
N LYS A 41 -6.01 -13.87 -6.05
CA LYS A 41 -6.89 -12.87 -5.42
C LYS A 41 -6.64 -12.69 -3.93
N ALA A 42 -6.34 -13.76 -3.20
CA ALA A 42 -6.03 -13.69 -1.78
C ALA A 42 -4.72 -12.90 -1.55
N ASP A 43 -3.70 -13.18 -2.35
CA ASP A 43 -2.44 -12.44 -2.34
C ASP A 43 -2.64 -10.96 -2.71
N ILE A 44 -3.38 -10.66 -3.78
CA ILE A 44 -3.67 -9.29 -4.20
C ILE A 44 -4.41 -8.51 -3.11
N ARG A 45 -5.43 -9.10 -2.47
CA ARG A 45 -6.12 -8.48 -1.33
C ARG A 45 -5.16 -8.20 -0.17
N ARG A 46 -4.20 -9.10 0.06
CA ARG A 46 -3.18 -8.89 1.10
C ARG A 46 -2.27 -7.72 0.75
N ILE A 47 -1.83 -7.59 -0.50
CA ILE A 47 -1.05 -6.43 -0.98
C ILE A 47 -1.83 -5.13 -0.77
N LEU A 48 -3.11 -5.09 -1.16
CA LEU A 48 -3.97 -3.91 -1.00
C LEU A 48 -4.08 -3.48 0.47
N ARG A 49 -4.28 -4.43 1.40
CA ARG A 49 -4.34 -4.12 2.83
C ARG A 49 -3.05 -3.48 3.35
N PHE A 50 -1.88 -3.92 2.88
CA PHE A 50 -0.61 -3.30 3.26
C PHE A 50 -0.49 -1.87 2.72
N MET A 51 -0.89 -1.64 1.47
CA MET A 51 -0.90 -0.30 0.89
C MET A 51 -1.88 0.63 1.61
N ASP A 52 -3.09 0.16 1.94
CA ASP A 52 -4.10 0.91 2.69
C ASP A 52 -3.57 1.29 4.09
N ALA A 53 -2.92 0.35 4.80
CA ALA A 53 -2.34 0.61 6.11
C ALA A 53 -1.21 1.65 6.06
N GLU A 54 -0.33 1.58 5.06
CA GLU A 54 0.75 2.55 4.87
C GLU A 54 0.21 3.96 4.57
N ILE A 55 -0.80 4.07 3.70
CA ILE A 55 -1.46 5.35 3.40
C ILE A 55 -2.07 5.94 4.66
N LEU A 56 -2.77 5.13 5.46
CA LEU A 56 -3.38 5.58 6.71
C LEU A 56 -2.33 6.06 7.71
N ALA A 57 -1.27 5.28 7.93
CA ALA A 57 -0.19 5.64 8.85
C ALA A 57 0.47 6.98 8.48
N ARG A 58 0.72 7.20 7.18
CA ARG A 58 1.28 8.49 6.71
C ARG A 58 0.33 9.65 6.90
N ALA A 59 -0.97 9.44 6.69
CA ALA A 59 -1.98 10.47 6.92
C ALA A 59 -2.09 10.85 8.40
N GLU A 60 -2.02 9.86 9.29
CA GLU A 60 -1.99 10.07 10.74
C GLU A 60 -0.74 10.85 11.17
N LEU A 61 0.44 10.45 10.69
CA LEU A 61 1.70 11.15 10.95
C LEU A 61 1.66 12.60 10.47
N ALA A 62 1.16 12.85 9.26
CA ALA A 62 1.01 14.20 8.73
C ALA A 62 0.06 15.05 9.58
N ASN A 63 -1.03 14.46 10.09
CA ASN A 63 -1.96 15.17 10.97
C ASN A 63 -1.33 15.49 12.34
N ILE A 64 -0.58 14.55 12.93
CA ILE A 64 0.15 14.77 14.18
C ILE A 64 1.16 15.92 14.01
N MET A 65 1.97 15.89 12.94
CA MET A 65 2.93 16.95 12.64
C MET A 65 2.27 18.32 12.46
N ARG A 66 1.10 18.36 11.81
CA ARG A 66 0.33 19.61 11.64
C ARG A 66 -0.14 20.18 12.98
N LEU A 67 -0.60 19.32 13.89
CA LEU A 67 -1.06 19.74 15.22
C LEU A 67 0.09 20.21 16.12
N SER A 68 1.27 19.59 16.01
CA SER A 68 2.44 19.99 16.79
C SER A 68 3.05 21.33 16.37
N MET A 69 2.86 21.75 15.11
CA MET A 69 3.33 23.05 14.60
C MET A 69 2.36 24.22 14.83
N ALA A 70 1.15 23.95 15.32
CA ALA A 70 0.11 24.96 15.55
C ALA A 70 0.12 25.56 16.97
N HIS A 71 1.07 25.14 17.81
CA HIS A 71 1.31 25.62 19.18
C HIS A 71 2.67 26.31 19.26
#